data_AF-B8IHY8-F1
#
_entry.id   AF-B8IHY8-F1
#
_cell.length_a   1.000
_cell.length_b   1.000
_cell.length_c   1.000
_cell.angle_alpha   90.00
_cell.angle_beta   90.00
_cell.angle_gamma   90.00
#
_symmetry.space_group_name_H-M   'P 1'
#
loop_
_entity.id
_entity.type
_entity.pdbx_description
1 polymer ?
#
loop_
_entity_poly.entity_id
_entity_poly.type
_entity_poly.pdbx_seq_one_letter_code
_entity_poly.pdbx_strand_id
1 'polypeptide(L)'
;MGRGRDDAVPDWLGWLPPRLLAIDVEATGLAARDRIVSFGAVALDTASLLGPSPAPTCHHLIFDPQRVSHPRAEAVHGYDDWLLRHQDPAALHLNAIAALLGQADLIVAHNAAFDFGLLQREFAAAGRPALAARTYCTLEAYRRRGEAGPATLDAVCRRVRLQRTGERHGALEDAWLALRVYLWLQGCPVRVTRPPLGPPANLRPPPPRPEGALPPRVIFSA
;
A
#
# COMPACT_ATOMS: atom_id res chain seq x y z
N MET A 1 -20.05 -30.05 36.28
CA MET A 1 -18.95 -30.33 35.33
C MET A 1 -19.23 -29.54 34.07
N GLY A 2 -18.71 -28.31 33.98
CA GLY A 2 -18.93 -27.43 32.84
C GLY A 2 -18.17 -27.98 31.64
N ARG A 3 -18.87 -28.25 30.54
CA ARG A 3 -18.23 -28.56 29.26
C ARG A 3 -17.42 -27.33 28.86
N GLY A 4 -16.09 -27.47 28.80
CA GLY A 4 -15.23 -26.49 28.15
C GLY A 4 -15.78 -26.27 26.75
N ARG A 5 -16.02 -25.00 26.38
CA ARG A 5 -16.19 -24.67 24.98
C ARG A 5 -14.85 -24.99 24.34
N ASP A 6 -14.83 -25.97 23.44
CA ASP A 6 -13.75 -26.06 22.49
C ASP A 6 -13.74 -24.72 21.73
N ASP A 7 -12.80 -23.86 22.08
CA ASP A 7 -12.48 -22.64 21.32
C ASP A 7 -11.79 -23.06 20.02
N ALA A 8 -12.50 -23.83 19.19
CA ALA A 8 -12.02 -24.28 17.91
C ALA A 8 -11.74 -23.04 17.04
N VAL A 9 -10.50 -22.95 16.56
CA VAL A 9 -10.09 -21.91 15.61
C VAL A 9 -11.05 -21.97 14.41
N PRO A 10 -11.72 -20.86 14.06
CA PRO A 10 -12.64 -20.86 12.92
C PRO A 10 -11.92 -21.27 11.64
N ASP A 11 -12.59 -22.04 10.77
CA ASP A 11 -12.02 -22.52 9.50
C ASP A 11 -11.42 -21.39 8.66
N TRP A 12 -12.06 -20.21 8.69
CA TRP A 12 -11.59 -19.03 7.97
C TRP A 12 -10.27 -18.45 8.48
N LEU A 13 -9.87 -18.76 9.71
CA LEU A 13 -8.60 -18.36 10.26
C LEU A 13 -7.50 -19.36 9.90
N GLY A 14 -7.84 -20.66 9.81
CA GLY A 14 -6.89 -21.74 9.51
C GLY A 14 -6.26 -21.68 8.11
N TRP A 15 -6.92 -21.05 7.14
CA TRP A 15 -6.35 -20.86 5.79
C TRP A 15 -5.60 -19.54 5.59
N LEU A 16 -5.62 -18.62 6.56
CA LEU A 16 -4.93 -17.35 6.42
C LEU A 16 -3.44 -17.50 6.78
N PRO A 17 -2.54 -16.91 5.97
CA PRO A 17 -1.13 -16.77 6.37
C PRO A 17 -1.00 -16.01 7.70
N PRO A 18 -0.12 -16.42 8.63
CA PRO A 18 -0.01 -15.79 9.96
C PRO A 18 0.25 -14.29 9.91
N ARG A 19 1.15 -13.84 9.02
CA ARG A 19 1.53 -12.43 8.88
C ARG A 19 1.19 -11.93 7.48
N LEU A 20 0.18 -11.08 7.40
CA LEU A 20 -0.23 -10.40 6.19
C LEU A 20 0.40 -9.02 6.13
N LEU A 21 0.84 -8.61 4.95
CA LEU A 21 1.25 -7.24 4.67
C LEU A 21 0.56 -6.75 3.41
N ALA A 22 -0.44 -5.90 3.57
CA ALA A 22 -1.02 -5.23 2.42
C ALA A 22 -0.19 -3.99 2.06
N ILE A 23 0.06 -3.77 0.78
CA ILE A 23 0.80 -2.61 0.28
C ILE A 23 0.07 -1.94 -0.87
N ASP A 24 0.40 -0.66 -1.07
CA ASP A 24 0.06 0.11 -2.24
C ASP A 24 1.15 1.16 -2.51
N VAL A 25 1.38 1.46 -3.78
CA VAL A 25 2.41 2.39 -4.24
C VAL A 25 1.81 3.44 -5.16
N GLU A 26 1.95 4.71 -4.77
CA GLU A 26 1.70 5.83 -5.68
C GLU A 26 2.94 6.12 -6.52
N ALA A 27 2.75 6.46 -7.79
CA ALA A 27 3.84 6.65 -8.74
C ALA A 27 3.66 7.90 -9.59
N THR A 28 4.75 8.34 -10.24
CA THR A 28 4.72 9.47 -11.17
C THR A 28 3.88 9.21 -12.43
N GLY A 29 3.46 7.97 -12.66
CA GLY A 29 2.70 7.53 -13.83
C GLY A 29 2.68 6.00 -13.95
N LEU A 30 2.40 5.49 -15.16
CA LEU A 30 2.25 4.07 -15.46
C LEU A 30 3.31 3.51 -16.45
N ALA A 31 4.29 4.32 -16.85
CA ALA A 31 5.34 3.92 -17.79
C ALA A 31 6.54 3.27 -17.07
N ALA A 32 7.39 2.56 -17.83
CA ALA A 32 8.56 1.86 -17.28
C ALA A 32 9.58 2.77 -16.56
N ARG A 33 9.61 4.06 -16.92
CA ARG A 33 10.47 5.09 -16.32
C ARG A 33 9.85 5.76 -15.08
N ASP A 34 8.60 5.44 -14.75
CA ASP A 34 7.93 6.08 -13.63
C ASP A 34 8.44 5.53 -12.30
N ARG A 35 8.51 6.46 -11.34
CA ARG A 35 9.18 6.31 -10.05
C ARG A 35 8.15 6.34 -8.94
N ILE A 36 8.51 5.77 -7.80
CA ILE A 36 7.64 5.78 -6.61
C ILE A 36 7.57 7.18 -6.00
N VAL A 37 6.36 7.58 -5.62
CA VAL A 37 6.02 8.84 -4.97
C VAL A 37 5.64 8.62 -3.51
N SER A 38 4.84 7.59 -3.22
CA SER A 38 4.44 7.22 -1.86
C SER A 38 4.35 5.71 -1.73
N PHE A 39 4.59 5.19 -0.53
CA PHE A 39 4.46 3.78 -0.17
C PHE A 39 3.63 3.66 1.10
N GLY A 40 2.56 2.88 1.00
CA GLY A 40 1.69 2.54 2.11
C GLY A 40 1.77 1.05 2.40
N ALA A 41 1.83 0.69 3.67
CA ALA A 41 1.84 -0.69 4.11
C ALA A 41 1.03 -0.87 5.40
N VAL A 42 0.26 -1.96 5.44
CA VAL A 42 -0.62 -2.33 6.56
C VAL A 42 -0.34 -3.78 6.92
N ALA A 43 0.35 -3.97 8.05
CA ALA A 43 0.70 -5.26 8.60
C ALA A 43 -0.40 -5.75 9.55
N LEU A 44 -0.79 -7.02 9.40
CA LEU A 44 -1.79 -7.68 10.23
C LEU A 44 -1.31 -9.07 10.62
N ASP A 45 -1.18 -9.30 11.92
CA ASP A 45 -1.10 -10.64 12.49
C ASP A 45 -2.51 -11.24 12.53
N THR A 46 -2.73 -12.37 11.87
CA THR A 46 -4.07 -12.96 11.76
C THR A 46 -4.59 -13.49 13.09
N ALA A 47 -3.73 -13.83 14.05
CA ALA A 47 -4.17 -14.20 15.39
C ALA A 47 -4.90 -13.04 16.09
N SER A 48 -4.55 -11.79 15.76
CA SER A 48 -5.24 -10.60 16.28
C SER A 48 -6.72 -10.52 15.88
N LEU A 49 -7.13 -11.21 14.80
CA LEU A 49 -8.52 -11.25 14.33
C LEU A 49 -9.47 -11.96 15.31
N LEU A 50 -8.95 -12.71 16.28
CA LEU A 50 -9.73 -13.29 17.38
C LEU A 50 -10.09 -12.26 18.46
N GLY A 51 -9.41 -11.11 18.47
CA GLY A 51 -9.68 -10.01 19.41
C GLY A 51 -10.89 -9.16 19.02
N PRO A 52 -11.41 -8.35 19.96
CA PRO A 52 -12.62 -7.55 19.74
C PRO A 52 -12.44 -6.38 18.76
N SER A 53 -11.20 -5.92 18.54
CA SER A 53 -10.88 -4.79 17.65
C SER A 53 -9.46 -4.95 17.07
N PRO A 54 -9.26 -5.81 16.06
CA PRO A 54 -7.95 -6.00 15.44
C PRO A 54 -7.47 -4.71 14.78
N ALA A 55 -6.37 -4.17 15.31
CA ALA A 55 -5.73 -2.97 14.81
C ALA A 55 -4.42 -3.33 14.11
N PRO A 56 -4.26 -3.00 12.82
CA PRO A 56 -3.04 -3.29 12.08
C PRO A 56 -1.93 -2.27 12.42
N THR A 57 -0.68 -2.67 12.23
CA THR A 57 0.46 -1.74 12.24
C THR A 57 0.66 -1.17 10.85
N CYS A 58 1.00 0.12 10.76
CA CYS A 58 1.02 0.83 9.49
C CYS A 58 2.35 1.55 9.25
N HIS A 59 2.76 1.60 7.99
CA HIS A 59 3.88 2.40 7.51
C HIS A 59 3.42 3.22 6.32
N HIS A 60 3.69 4.52 6.36
CA HIS A 60 3.34 5.45 5.28
C HIS A 60 4.55 6.34 5.02
N LEU A 61 5.08 6.28 3.80
CA LEU A 61 6.28 6.98 3.39
C LEU A 61 6.03 7.75 2.11
N ILE A 62 6.71 8.88 1.96
CA ILE A 62 6.71 9.72 0.75
C ILE A 62 8.14 9.94 0.27
N PHE A 63 8.33 10.09 -1.04
CA PHE A 63 9.67 10.20 -1.62
C PHE A 63 9.77 11.30 -2.65
N ASP A 64 11.00 11.78 -2.88
CA ASP A 64 11.31 12.54 -4.08
C ASP A 64 11.56 11.58 -5.24
N PRO A 65 10.68 11.53 -6.26
CA PRO A 65 10.89 10.70 -7.45
C PRO A 65 11.95 11.29 -8.40
N GLN A 66 12.54 12.45 -8.06
CA GLN A 66 13.51 13.21 -8.86
C GLN A 66 12.99 13.62 -10.25
N ARG A 67 11.67 13.68 -10.40
CA ARG A 67 10.98 14.04 -11.64
C ARG A 67 9.55 14.50 -11.38
N VAL A 68 8.98 15.18 -12.37
CA VAL A 68 7.58 15.64 -12.31
C VAL A 68 6.63 14.47 -12.56
N SER A 69 5.58 14.37 -11.75
CA SER A 69 4.48 13.44 -12.00
C SER A 69 3.71 13.81 -13.26
N HIS A 70 3.18 12.80 -13.95
CA HIS A 70 2.19 13.04 -14.98
C HIS A 70 0.97 13.75 -14.35
N PRO A 71 0.33 14.75 -15.00
CA PRO A 71 -0.76 15.51 -14.38
C PRO A 71 -1.93 14.65 -13.89
N ARG A 72 -2.23 13.55 -14.58
CA ARG A 72 -3.24 12.58 -14.13
C ARG A 72 -2.84 11.83 -12.85
N ALA A 73 -1.57 11.50 -12.66
CA ALA A 73 -1.10 10.84 -11.44
C ALA A 73 -1.15 11.84 -10.27
N GLU A 74 -0.69 13.08 -10.49
CA GLU A 74 -0.78 14.16 -9.50
C GLU A 74 -2.22 14.43 -9.07
N ALA A 75 -3.17 14.45 -10.01
CA ALA A 75 -4.59 14.62 -9.69
C ALA A 75 -5.16 13.47 -8.82
N VAL A 76 -4.60 12.27 -8.93
CA VAL A 76 -5.03 11.08 -8.18
C VAL A 76 -4.45 11.05 -6.77
N HIS A 77 -3.10 11.11 -6.64
CA HIS A 77 -2.42 10.99 -5.35
C HIS A 77 -2.27 12.32 -4.61
N GLY A 78 -2.39 13.44 -5.32
CA GLY A 78 -2.43 14.77 -4.73
C GLY A 78 -1.12 15.42 -4.32
N TYR A 79 0.00 14.69 -4.35
CA TYR A 79 1.33 15.26 -4.14
C TYR A 79 1.85 16.06 -5.34
N ASP A 80 2.03 17.36 -5.16
CA ASP A 80 2.60 18.21 -6.20
C ASP A 80 4.13 18.15 -6.26
N ASP A 81 4.68 18.62 -7.38
CA ASP A 81 6.11 18.60 -7.63
C ASP A 81 6.94 19.46 -6.64
N TRP A 82 6.35 20.48 -6.02
CA TRP A 82 7.02 21.33 -5.04
C TRP A 82 7.20 20.60 -3.71
N LEU A 83 6.17 19.91 -3.23
CA LEU A 83 6.27 19.09 -2.03
C LEU A 83 7.24 17.93 -2.25
N LEU A 84 7.14 17.24 -3.38
CA LEU A 84 7.92 16.02 -3.65
C LEU A 84 9.42 16.26 -3.76
N ARG A 85 9.86 17.34 -4.43
CA ARG A 85 11.29 17.65 -4.59
C ARG A 85 12.03 18.00 -3.27
N HIS A 86 11.31 18.11 -2.17
CA HIS A 86 11.88 18.34 -0.83
C HIS A 86 11.84 17.08 0.05
N GLN A 87 11.40 15.94 -0.46
CA GLN A 87 11.39 14.66 0.26
C GLN A 87 12.67 13.87 0.02
N ASP A 88 12.89 12.84 0.83
CA ASP A 88 14.04 11.95 0.65
C ASP A 88 13.83 11.00 -0.54
N PRO A 89 14.88 10.63 -1.30
CA PRO A 89 14.72 9.63 -2.35
C PRO A 89 14.42 8.26 -1.73
N ALA A 90 13.65 7.44 -2.45
CA ALA A 90 13.26 6.10 -1.99
C ALA A 90 14.47 5.22 -1.59
N ALA A 91 15.62 5.42 -2.24
CA ALA A 91 16.88 4.71 -1.99
C ALA A 91 17.30 4.66 -0.51
N LEU A 92 17.03 5.73 0.26
CA LEU A 92 17.34 5.81 1.69
C LEU A 92 16.47 4.88 2.56
N HIS A 93 15.29 4.53 2.06
CA HIS A 93 14.28 3.76 2.80
C HIS A 93 14.16 2.30 2.35
N LEU A 94 14.79 1.91 1.23
CA LEU A 94 14.65 0.56 0.67
C LEU A 94 15.08 -0.56 1.64
N ASN A 95 16.06 -0.33 2.52
CA ASN A 95 16.42 -1.30 3.57
C ASN A 95 15.26 -1.56 4.54
N ALA A 96 14.61 -0.49 4.99
CA ALA A 96 13.48 -0.58 5.91
C ALA A 96 12.27 -1.23 5.22
N ILE A 97 12.03 -0.88 3.95
CA ILE A 97 10.98 -1.52 3.13
C ILE A 97 11.29 -3.01 2.97
N ALA A 98 12.53 -3.40 2.63
CA ALA A 98 12.92 -4.81 2.50
C ALA A 98 12.68 -5.59 3.80
N ALA A 99 13.08 -5.01 4.94
CA ALA A 99 12.87 -5.63 6.25
C ALA A 99 11.38 -5.80 6.58
N LEU A 100 10.54 -4.84 6.19
CA LEU A 100 9.09 -4.93 6.36
C LEU A 100 8.49 -6.03 5.48
N LEU A 101 8.85 -6.06 4.19
CA LEU A 101 8.37 -7.08 3.25
C LEU A 101 8.81 -8.49 3.68
N GLY A 102 10.03 -8.63 4.20
CA GLY A 102 10.59 -9.91 4.66
C GLY A 102 9.96 -10.46 5.94
N GLN A 103 9.16 -9.66 6.66
CA GLN A 103 8.40 -10.12 7.82
C GLN A 103 7.03 -10.71 7.45
N ALA A 104 6.61 -10.62 6.19
CA ALA A 104 5.29 -11.06 5.76
C ALA A 104 5.34 -12.50 5.20
N ASP A 105 4.38 -13.33 5.59
CA ASP A 105 4.16 -14.63 4.96
C ASP A 105 3.44 -14.48 3.60
N LEU A 106 2.65 -13.41 3.47
CA LEU A 106 1.98 -13.05 2.23
C LEU A 106 1.86 -11.53 2.10
N ILE A 107 2.31 -11.02 0.96
CA ILE A 107 2.12 -9.62 0.57
C ILE A 107 0.85 -9.52 -0.27
N VAL A 108 -0.03 -8.59 0.08
CA VAL A 108 -1.31 -8.36 -0.59
C VAL A 108 -1.27 -7.00 -1.26
N ALA A 109 -1.71 -6.93 -2.51
CA ALA A 109 -1.90 -5.64 -3.19
C ALA A 109 -3.10 -5.74 -4.13
N HIS A 110 -3.70 -4.60 -4.47
CA HIS A 110 -4.80 -4.64 -5.42
C HIS A 110 -4.32 -5.00 -6.82
N ASN A 111 -3.25 -4.37 -7.29
CA ASN A 111 -2.60 -4.70 -8.56
C ASN A 111 -1.15 -5.11 -8.32
N ALA A 112 -0.94 -6.26 -7.68
CA ALA A 112 0.37 -6.66 -7.17
C ALA A 112 1.51 -6.60 -8.19
N ALA A 113 1.27 -6.92 -9.47
CA ALA A 113 2.29 -6.83 -10.51
C ALA A 113 2.78 -5.38 -10.73
N PHE A 114 1.89 -4.40 -10.60
CA PHE A 114 2.22 -2.98 -10.71
C PHE A 114 3.01 -2.49 -9.50
N ASP A 115 2.46 -2.66 -8.29
CA ASP A 115 3.07 -2.19 -7.03
C ASP A 115 4.45 -2.82 -6.82
N PHE A 116 4.52 -4.15 -6.94
CA PHE A 116 5.76 -4.89 -6.75
C PHE A 116 6.75 -4.63 -7.89
N GLY A 117 6.27 -4.40 -9.12
CA GLY A 117 7.09 -4.01 -10.26
C GLY A 117 7.78 -2.66 -10.07
N LEU A 118 7.09 -1.68 -9.47
CA LEU A 118 7.68 -0.39 -9.09
C LEU A 118 8.75 -0.57 -8.01
N LEU A 119 8.45 -1.31 -6.94
CA LEU A 119 9.42 -1.57 -5.88
C LEU A 119 10.67 -2.27 -6.43
N GLN A 120 10.50 -3.30 -7.25
CA GLN A 120 11.64 -4.01 -7.87
C GLN A 120 12.53 -3.08 -8.70
N ARG A 121 11.95 -2.09 -9.40
CA ARG A 121 12.73 -1.09 -10.14
C ARG A 121 13.55 -0.19 -9.23
N GLU A 122 12.97 0.27 -8.11
CA GLU A 122 13.71 1.08 -7.14
C GLU A 122 14.85 0.28 -6.49
N PHE A 123 14.61 -0.99 -6.17
CA PHE A 123 15.64 -1.89 -5.64
C PHE A 123 16.77 -2.12 -6.66
N ALA A 124 16.43 -2.43 -7.91
CA ALA A 124 17.41 -2.61 -8.97
C ALA A 124 18.23 -1.33 -9.23
N ALA A 125 17.58 -0.17 -9.29
CA ALA A 125 18.25 1.11 -9.47
C ALA A 125 19.22 1.45 -8.33
N ALA A 126 18.94 0.98 -7.11
CA ALA A 126 19.82 1.14 -5.96
C ALA A 126 20.86 0.01 -5.80
N GLY A 127 20.99 -0.88 -6.79
CA GLY A 127 21.94 -2.01 -6.74
C GLY A 127 21.61 -3.04 -5.66
N ARG A 128 20.34 -3.14 -5.25
CA ARG A 128 19.89 -4.06 -4.20
C ARG A 128 19.41 -5.38 -4.77
N PRO A 129 19.50 -6.48 -4.00
CA PRO A 129 18.93 -7.77 -4.41
C PRO A 129 17.45 -7.66 -4.75
N ALA A 130 17.00 -8.48 -5.71
CA ALA A 130 15.59 -8.56 -6.06
C ALA A 130 14.76 -9.04 -4.85
N LEU A 131 13.58 -8.46 -4.70
CA LEU A 131 12.60 -8.91 -3.72
C LEU A 131 12.09 -10.30 -4.11
N ALA A 132 12.23 -11.25 -3.18
CA ALA A 132 11.61 -12.56 -3.28
C ALA A 132 10.52 -12.64 -2.21
N ALA A 133 9.27 -12.43 -2.63
CA ALA A 133 8.13 -12.51 -1.72
C ALA A 133 6.93 -13.15 -2.41
N ARG A 134 6.13 -13.88 -1.63
CA ARG A 134 4.86 -14.41 -2.08
C ARG A 134 3.85 -13.26 -2.12
N THR A 135 3.26 -13.02 -3.29
CA THR A 135 2.28 -11.95 -3.49
C THR A 135 0.88 -12.50 -3.78
N TYR A 136 -0.14 -11.75 -3.38
CA TYR A 136 -1.54 -11.98 -3.71
C TYR A 136 -2.14 -10.73 -4.36
N CYS A 137 -2.65 -10.90 -5.58
CA CYS A 137 -3.30 -9.83 -6.35
C CYS A 137 -4.83 -9.88 -6.15
N THR A 138 -5.40 -8.90 -5.44
CA THR A 138 -6.85 -8.90 -5.19
C THR A 138 -7.67 -8.57 -6.44
N LEU A 139 -7.13 -7.79 -7.39
CA LEU A 139 -7.74 -7.54 -8.71
C LEU A 139 -7.96 -8.85 -9.48
N GLU A 140 -6.92 -9.67 -9.60
CA GLU A 140 -7.01 -10.95 -10.30
C GLU A 140 -7.93 -11.93 -9.59
N ALA A 141 -7.81 -12.03 -8.27
CA ALA A 141 -8.67 -12.91 -7.48
C ALA A 141 -10.15 -12.53 -7.60
N TYR A 142 -10.45 -11.22 -7.58
CA TYR A 142 -11.81 -10.72 -7.78
C TYR A 142 -12.35 -11.08 -9.18
N ARG A 143 -11.54 -10.90 -10.24
CA ARG A 143 -11.91 -11.31 -11.60
C ARG A 143 -12.15 -12.81 -11.73
N ARG A 144 -11.27 -13.64 -11.14
CA ARG A 144 -11.39 -15.11 -11.17
C ARG A 144 -12.65 -15.61 -10.46
N ARG A 145 -13.15 -14.88 -9.46
CA ARG A 145 -14.41 -15.20 -8.76
C ARG A 145 -15.64 -15.05 -9.66
N GLY A 146 -15.53 -14.38 -10.82
CA GLY A 146 -16.64 -14.21 -11.77
C GLY A 146 -17.64 -13.12 -11.36
N GLU A 147 -17.25 -12.20 -10.48
CA GLU A 147 -18.09 -11.08 -10.08
C GLU A 147 -18.29 -10.10 -11.25
N ALA A 148 -19.52 -9.62 -11.46
CA ALA A 148 -19.83 -8.70 -12.55
C ALA A 148 -19.35 -7.27 -12.26
N GLY A 149 -18.92 -6.57 -13.32
CA GLY A 149 -18.58 -5.15 -13.30
C GLY A 149 -17.08 -4.85 -13.25
N PRO A 150 -16.69 -3.57 -13.11
CA PRO A 150 -15.30 -3.16 -13.03
C PRO A 150 -14.62 -3.74 -11.79
N ALA A 151 -13.35 -4.13 -11.95
CA ALA A 151 -12.57 -4.72 -10.87
C ALA A 151 -11.55 -3.74 -10.24
N THR A 152 -11.69 -2.43 -10.47
CA THR A 152 -10.84 -1.42 -9.82
C THR A 152 -11.06 -1.44 -8.30
N LEU A 153 -10.07 -0.99 -7.52
CA LEU A 153 -10.16 -1.02 -6.05
C LEU A 153 -11.44 -0.35 -5.57
N ASP A 154 -11.76 0.84 -6.10
CA ASP A 154 -12.98 1.59 -5.78
C ASP A 154 -14.25 0.80 -6.10
N ALA A 155 -14.29 0.11 -7.25
CA ALA A 155 -15.45 -0.68 -7.63
C ALA A 155 -15.64 -1.89 -6.72
N VAL A 156 -14.55 -2.57 -6.37
CA VAL A 156 -14.59 -3.71 -5.43
C VAL A 156 -14.97 -3.24 -4.03
N CYS A 157 -14.39 -2.13 -3.54
CA CYS A 157 -14.73 -1.51 -2.26
C CYS A 157 -16.22 -1.18 -2.17
N ARG A 158 -16.81 -0.54 -3.19
CA ARG A 158 -18.26 -0.28 -3.23
C ARG A 158 -19.08 -1.56 -3.10
N ARG A 159 -18.69 -2.63 -3.81
CA ARG A 159 -19.40 -3.92 -3.78
C ARG A 159 -19.37 -4.55 -2.39
N VAL A 160 -18.24 -4.47 -1.70
CA VAL A 160 -18.05 -5.04 -0.35
C VAL A 160 -18.38 -4.04 0.78
N ARG A 161 -19.06 -2.94 0.44
CA ARG A 161 -19.53 -1.88 1.36
C ARG A 161 -18.40 -1.24 2.18
N LEU A 162 -17.24 -1.08 1.56
CA LEU A 162 -16.14 -0.25 2.04
C LEU A 162 -16.21 1.12 1.35
N GLN A 163 -15.85 2.16 2.09
CA GLN A 163 -15.84 3.53 1.61
C GLN A 163 -14.49 4.16 1.90
N ARG A 164 -13.95 4.95 0.97
CA ARG A 164 -12.81 5.84 1.25
C ARG A 164 -13.23 6.98 2.18
N THR A 165 -12.26 7.56 2.86
CA THR A 165 -12.46 8.80 3.65
C THR A 165 -12.43 10.07 2.81
N GLY A 166 -11.77 10.04 1.65
CA GLY A 166 -11.70 11.17 0.71
C GLY A 166 -11.77 10.73 -0.75
N GLU A 167 -11.64 11.70 -1.65
CA GLU A 167 -11.69 11.48 -3.11
C GLU A 167 -10.33 11.08 -3.71
N ARG A 168 -9.23 11.47 -3.07
CA ARG A 168 -7.87 11.16 -3.52
C ARG A 168 -7.48 9.74 -3.14
N HIS A 169 -6.61 9.15 -3.94
CA HIS A 169 -5.97 7.88 -3.60
C HIS A 169 -4.76 8.19 -2.72
N GLY A 170 -4.54 7.35 -1.72
CA GLY A 170 -3.46 7.54 -0.78
C GLY A 170 -2.94 6.19 -0.38
N ALA A 171 -1.65 5.95 -0.65
CA ALA A 171 -1.01 4.65 -0.50
C ALA A 171 -1.39 3.90 0.79
N LEU A 172 -1.45 4.58 1.95
CA LEU A 172 -1.84 3.93 3.19
C LEU A 172 -3.32 3.49 3.23
N GLU A 173 -4.24 4.33 2.78
CA GLU A 173 -5.67 3.98 2.73
C GLU A 173 -5.91 2.86 1.71
N ASP A 174 -5.28 2.95 0.54
CA ASP A 174 -5.38 1.96 -0.53
C ASP A 174 -4.83 0.59 -0.10
N ALA A 175 -3.69 0.55 0.60
CA ALA A 175 -3.16 -0.66 1.21
C ALA A 175 -4.14 -1.27 2.23
N TRP A 176 -4.75 -0.44 3.09
CA TRP A 176 -5.77 -0.92 4.04
C TRP A 176 -7.01 -1.45 3.32
N LEU A 177 -7.48 -0.77 2.27
CA LEU A 177 -8.61 -1.21 1.46
C LEU A 177 -8.29 -2.55 0.76
N ALA A 178 -7.08 -2.71 0.22
CA ALA A 178 -6.61 -3.96 -0.37
C ALA A 178 -6.60 -5.11 0.65
N LEU A 179 -6.15 -4.86 1.89
CA LEU A 179 -6.24 -5.82 3.00
C LEU A 179 -7.70 -6.24 3.26
N ARG A 180 -8.60 -5.26 3.35
CA ARG A 180 -10.03 -5.51 3.61
C ARG A 180 -10.69 -6.29 2.47
N VAL A 181 -10.33 -6.00 1.22
CA VAL A 181 -10.79 -6.77 0.05
C VAL A 181 -10.23 -8.19 0.08
N TYR A 182 -8.96 -8.38 0.42
CA TYR A 182 -8.36 -9.70 0.59
C TYR A 182 -9.11 -10.52 1.63
N LEU A 183 -9.34 -9.99 2.82
CA LEU A 183 -10.08 -10.68 3.88
C LEU A 183 -11.50 -11.07 3.44
N TRP A 184 -12.19 -10.19 2.71
CA TRP A 184 -13.50 -10.52 2.12
C TRP A 184 -13.42 -11.64 1.08
N LEU A 185 -12.39 -11.64 0.22
CA LEU A 185 -12.16 -12.73 -0.74
C LEU A 185 -11.88 -14.05 -0.04
N GLN A 186 -11.24 -14.03 1.13
CA GLN A 186 -11.01 -15.19 1.99
C GLN A 186 -12.22 -15.52 2.91
N GLY A 187 -13.38 -14.89 2.72
CA GLY A 187 -14.57 -15.16 3.54
C GLY A 187 -14.43 -14.79 5.02
N CYS A 188 -13.42 -14.00 5.40
CA CYS A 188 -13.21 -13.57 6.78
C CYS A 188 -14.31 -12.55 7.16
N PRO A 189 -15.11 -12.80 8.22
CA PRO A 189 -16.19 -11.92 8.63
C PRO A 189 -15.71 -10.73 9.48
N VAL A 190 -14.45 -10.74 9.90
CA VAL A 190 -13.90 -9.80 10.88
C VAL A 190 -13.63 -8.45 10.24
N ARG A 191 -14.06 -7.39 10.94
CA ARG A 191 -13.77 -6.01 10.55
C ARG A 191 -12.46 -5.58 11.20
N VAL A 192 -11.44 -5.38 10.38
CA VAL A 192 -10.18 -4.77 10.80
C VAL A 192 -10.35 -3.26 10.92
N THR A 193 -9.88 -2.69 12.03
CA THR A 193 -9.96 -1.26 12.32
C THR A 193 -9.21 -0.47 11.25
N ARG A 194 -9.77 0.67 10.83
CA ARG A 194 -9.09 1.60 9.94
C ARG A 194 -7.95 2.29 10.70
N PRO A 195 -6.72 2.29 10.18
CA PRO A 195 -5.63 3.01 10.83
C PRO A 195 -5.84 4.53 10.73
N PRO A 196 -5.23 5.32 11.63
CA PRO A 196 -5.21 6.76 11.46
C PRO A 196 -4.51 7.13 10.15
N LEU A 197 -5.23 7.81 9.25
CA LEU A 197 -4.72 8.24 7.95
C LEU A 197 -3.95 9.57 8.07
N GLY A 198 -2.92 9.57 8.93
CA GLY A 198 -2.03 10.70 9.13
C GLY A 198 -1.10 10.96 7.94
N PRO A 199 -0.37 12.09 7.96
CA PRO A 199 0.64 12.37 6.93
C PRO A 199 1.72 11.27 6.91
N PRO A 200 2.46 11.12 5.79
CA PRO A 200 3.61 10.23 5.71
C PRO A 200 4.60 10.48 6.85
N ALA A 201 5.14 9.41 7.44
CA ALA A 201 5.98 9.47 8.63
C ALA A 201 7.33 10.17 8.39
N ASN A 202 7.82 10.18 7.14
CA ASN A 202 9.04 10.86 6.72
C ASN A 202 8.77 12.18 5.98
N LEU A 203 7.55 12.73 6.06
CA LEU A 203 7.22 13.99 5.40
C LEU A 203 8.06 15.14 5.98
N ARG A 204 8.81 15.80 5.10
CA ARG A 204 9.53 17.04 5.41
C ARG A 204 8.71 18.23 4.92
N PRO A 205 8.40 19.22 5.78
CA PRO A 205 7.74 20.44 5.35
C PRO A 205 8.54 21.14 4.25
N PRO A 206 7.97 21.40 3.06
CA PRO A 206 8.67 22.15 2.03
C PRO A 206 8.81 23.63 2.46
N PRO A 207 9.82 24.36 1.97
CA PRO A 207 9.88 25.80 2.09
C PRO A 207 8.67 26.47 1.44
N PRO A 208 8.41 27.77 1.73
CA PRO A 208 7.35 28.52 1.10
C PRO A 208 7.41 28.40 -0.43
N ARG A 209 6.25 28.18 -1.06
CA ARG A 209 6.17 28.05 -2.51
C ARG A 209 6.60 29.37 -3.15
N PRO A 210 7.50 29.36 -4.15
CA PRO A 210 7.91 30.56 -4.85
C PRO A 210 6.73 31.16 -5.64
N GLU A 211 6.77 32.46 -5.85
CA GLU A 211 5.87 33.14 -6.77
C GLU A 211 6.22 32.76 -8.22
N GLY A 212 5.20 32.44 -9.02
CA GLY A 212 5.37 32.08 -10.43
C GLY A 212 5.78 30.62 -10.67
N ALA A 213 6.58 30.40 -11.71
CA ALA A 213 7.01 29.05 -12.10
C ALA A 213 7.97 28.45 -11.08
N LEU A 214 7.85 27.14 -10.84
CA LEU A 214 8.78 26.44 -9.97
C LEU A 214 10.21 26.50 -10.56
N PRO A 215 11.25 26.66 -9.72
CA PRO A 215 12.62 26.60 -10.19
C PRO A 215 12.91 25.22 -10.81
N PRO A 216 13.92 25.09 -11.67
CA PRO A 216 14.36 23.78 -12.16
C PRO A 216 14.68 22.83 -11.00
N ARG A 217 14.42 21.53 -11.19
CA ARG A 217 14.83 20.52 -10.22
C ARG A 217 16.37 20.46 -10.19
N VAL A 218 16.94 20.52 -9.00
CA VAL A 218 18.37 20.24 -8.80
C VAL A 218 18.51 18.72 -8.66
N ILE A 219 18.94 18.06 -9.74
CA ILE A 219 19.18 16.62 -9.74
C ILE A 219 20.66 16.42 -9.44
N PHE A 220 20.99 16.07 -8.20
CA PHE A 220 22.33 15.62 -7.88
C PHE A 220 22.53 14.24 -8.49
N SER A 221 23.49 14.12 -9.41
CA SER A 221 23.98 12.82 -9.88
C SER A 221 24.64 12.14 -8.68
N ALA A 222 24.10 11.00 -8.25
CA ALA A 222 24.77 10.12 -7.30
C ALA A 222 25.92 9.39 -7.98
#